data_AF-A0A538SVP2-F1
#
_entry.id   AF-A0A538SVP2-F1
#
_cell.length_a   1.000
_cell.length_b   1.000
_cell.length_c   1.000
_cell.angle_alpha   90.00
_cell.angle_beta   90.00
_cell.angle_gamma   90.00
#
_symmetry.space_group_name_H-M   'P 1'
#
loop_
_entity.id
_entity.type
_entity.pdbx_description
1 polymer ?
#
loop_
_entity_poly.entity_id
_entity_poly.type
_entity_poly.pdbx_seq_one_letter_code
_entity_poly.pdbx_strand_id
1 'polypeptide(L)'
;MEDSAMAVASDSDIVLARNQGRVVALRLGFRPTDATLIATAISELARNILLYAGSGEIAIRPLERGKQVGLAVVARDSGPGIADPARAMEDGYSTSGRLGLGLPGVRRLMDEFEIHTAAGQGTTVTVKKWIP
;
A
#
# COMPACT_ATOMS: atom_id res chain seq x y z
N MET A 1 18.71 9.92 -0.51
CA MET A 1 17.67 10.39 0.41
C MET A 1 17.07 9.12 0.98
N GLU A 2 17.31 8.82 2.26
CA GLU A 2 16.86 7.56 2.85
C GLU A 2 15.34 7.44 2.73
N ASP A 3 14.90 6.31 2.20
CA ASP A 3 13.50 5.95 2.11
C ASP A 3 12.98 5.75 3.53
N SER A 4 12.36 6.78 4.11
CA SER A 4 11.78 6.69 5.45
C SER A 4 10.60 5.72 5.41
N ALA A 5 10.82 4.51 5.90
CA ALA A 5 9.78 3.52 6.14
C ALA A 5 9.16 3.75 7.53
N MET A 6 7.85 3.56 7.64
CA MET A 6 7.12 3.57 8.89
C MET A 6 6.79 2.15 9.30
N ALA A 7 7.11 1.78 10.54
CA ALA A 7 6.68 0.51 11.09
C ALA A 7 5.15 0.44 11.18
N VAL A 8 4.61 -0.75 10.95
CA VAL A 8 3.19 -1.07 11.11
C VAL A 8 3.10 -2.27 12.05
N ALA A 9 2.71 -2.02 13.30
CA ALA A 9 2.52 -3.06 14.33
C ALA A 9 1.19 -2.90 15.10
N SER A 10 0.42 -1.83 14.83
CA SER A 10 -0.85 -1.52 15.49
C SER A 10 -1.81 -0.73 14.58
N ASP A 11 -3.10 -0.68 14.91
CA ASP A 11 -4.08 0.14 14.18
C ASP A 11 -3.72 1.64 14.18
N SER A 12 -3.04 2.13 15.22
CA SER A 12 -2.54 3.51 15.27
C SER A 12 -1.51 3.79 14.17
N ASP A 13 -0.69 2.81 13.82
CA ASP A 13 0.32 2.94 12.76
C ASP A 13 -0.33 3.03 11.38
N ILE A 14 -1.47 2.37 11.17
CA ILE A 14 -2.28 2.53 9.94
C ILE A 14 -2.71 3.99 9.78
N VAL A 15 -3.16 4.62 10.87
CA VAL A 15 -3.60 6.02 10.86
C VAL A 15 -2.42 6.98 10.61
N LEU A 16 -1.24 6.69 11.16
CA LEU A 16 -0.03 7.46 10.89
C LEU A 16 0.39 7.32 9.42
N ALA A 17 0.47 6.10 8.91
CA ALA A 17 0.90 5.81 7.54
C ALA A 17 -0.01 6.47 6.49
N ARG A 18 -1.33 6.35 6.65
CA ARG A 18 -2.29 6.97 5.72
C ARG A 18 -2.21 8.50 5.75
N ASN A 19 -2.02 9.10 6.93
CA ASN A 19 -1.91 10.55 7.07
C ASN A 19 -0.62 11.07 6.45
N GLN A 20 0.50 10.38 6.66
CA GLN A 20 1.77 10.72 6.03
C GLN A 20 1.67 10.62 4.51
N GLY A 21 1.09 9.54 3.97
CA GLY A 21 0.86 9.41 2.53
C GLY A 21 0.02 10.52 1.93
N ARG A 22 -1.07 10.90 2.61
CA ARG A 22 -1.91 12.03 2.20
C ARG A 22 -1.13 13.35 2.18
N VAL A 23 -0.34 13.62 3.23
CA VAL A 23 0.46 14.84 3.34
C VAL A 23 1.52 14.90 2.23
N VAL A 24 2.24 13.80 1.97
CA VAL A 24 3.24 13.74 0.91
C VAL A 24 2.58 13.92 -0.47
N ALA A 25 1.45 13.25 -0.73
CA ALA A 25 0.72 13.41 -1.99
C ALA A 25 0.31 14.87 -2.23
N LEU A 26 -0.25 15.55 -1.23
CA LEU A 26 -0.62 16.97 -1.35
C LEU A 26 0.60 17.86 -1.59
N ARG A 27 1.74 17.59 -0.94
CA ARG A 27 3.00 18.34 -1.15
C ARG A 27 3.56 18.15 -2.56
N LEU A 28 3.34 16.99 -3.18
CA LEU A 28 3.74 16.72 -4.56
C LEU A 28 2.80 17.34 -5.60
N GLY A 29 1.67 17.92 -5.19
CA GLY A 29 0.72 18.58 -6.08
C GLY A 29 -0.44 17.69 -6.55
N PHE A 30 -0.64 16.51 -5.95
CA PHE A 30 -1.85 15.72 -6.22
C PHE A 30 -3.11 16.48 -5.79
N ARG A 31 -4.20 16.29 -6.54
CA ARG A 31 -5.51 16.83 -6.15
C ARG A 31 -5.98 16.18 -4.83
N PRO A 32 -6.81 16.86 -4.01
CA PRO A 32 -7.33 16.29 -2.78
C PRO A 32 -8.06 14.95 -2.94
N THR A 33 -8.73 14.74 -4.07
CA THR A 33 -9.38 13.47 -4.42
C THR A 33 -8.36 12.36 -4.57
N ASP A 34 -7.27 12.58 -5.33
CA ASP A 34 -6.23 11.59 -5.57
C ASP A 34 -5.44 11.30 -4.28
N ALA A 35 -5.16 12.32 -3.47
CA ALA A 35 -4.56 12.16 -2.15
C ALA A 35 -5.43 11.29 -1.21
N THR A 36 -6.76 11.37 -1.34
CA THR A 36 -7.70 10.51 -0.59
C THR A 36 -7.62 9.06 -1.08
N LEU A 37 -7.51 8.83 -2.39
CA LEU A 37 -7.35 7.48 -2.95
C LEU A 37 -6.03 6.84 -2.51
N ILE A 38 -4.93 7.59 -2.54
CA ILE A 38 -3.61 7.15 -2.04
C ILE A 38 -3.69 6.77 -0.55
N ALA A 39 -4.32 7.60 0.27
CA ALA A 39 -4.49 7.33 1.71
C ALA A 39 -5.33 6.07 1.97
N THR A 40 -6.35 5.83 1.16
CA THR A 40 -7.16 4.61 1.21
C THR A 40 -6.33 3.39 0.84
N ALA A 41 -5.54 3.45 -0.24
CA ALA A 41 -4.65 2.36 -0.64
C ALA A 41 -3.64 2.01 0.46
N ILE A 42 -3.01 3.01 1.08
CA ILE A 42 -2.09 2.81 2.21
C ILE A 42 -2.80 2.13 3.40
N SER A 43 -4.04 2.50 3.68
CA SER A 43 -4.81 1.94 4.79
C SER A 43 -5.08 0.44 4.58
N GLU A 44 -5.42 0.04 3.36
CA GLU A 44 -5.63 -1.36 3.00
C GLU A 44 -4.33 -2.18 3.05
N LEU A 45 -3.23 -1.62 2.53
CA LEU A 45 -1.92 -2.29 2.57
C LEU A 45 -1.42 -2.49 4.02
N ALA A 46 -1.47 -1.44 4.85
CA ALA A 46 -1.08 -1.52 6.24
C ALA A 46 -1.99 -2.46 7.05
N ARG A 47 -3.30 -2.48 6.74
CA ARG A 47 -4.24 -3.44 7.34
C ARG A 47 -3.89 -4.88 6.97
N ASN A 48 -3.53 -5.15 5.72
CA ASN A 48 -3.12 -6.48 5.28
C ASN A 48 -1.86 -6.95 6.02
N ILE A 49 -0.88 -6.07 6.23
CA ILE A 49 0.31 -6.36 7.04
C ILE A 49 -0.10 -6.84 8.43
N LEU A 50 -0.91 -6.08 9.17
CA LEU A 50 -1.32 -6.48 10.52
C LEU A 50 -2.14 -7.77 10.54
N LEU A 51 -3.04 -7.93 9.56
CA LEU A 51 -3.95 -9.06 9.49
C LEU A 51 -3.24 -10.38 9.22
N TYR A 52 -2.27 -10.37 8.31
CA TYR A 52 -1.68 -11.61 7.78
C TYR A 52 -0.25 -11.86 8.27
N ALA A 53 0.49 -10.80 8.58
CA ALA A 53 1.88 -10.89 9.04
C ALA A 53 2.10 -10.43 10.49
N GLY A 54 1.12 -9.74 11.09
CA GLY A 54 1.20 -9.16 12.43
C GLY A 54 2.02 -7.87 12.49
N SER A 55 3.10 -7.76 11.72
CA SER A 55 3.89 -6.54 11.60
C SER A 55 4.62 -6.42 10.26
N GLY A 56 5.04 -5.20 9.94
CA GLY A 56 5.78 -4.87 8.71
C GLY A 56 6.04 -3.38 8.62
N GLU A 57 6.13 -2.87 7.39
CA GLU A 57 6.46 -1.47 7.13
C GLU A 57 5.77 -0.90 5.89
N ILE A 58 5.57 0.42 5.88
CA ILE A 58 5.12 1.21 4.74
C ILE A 58 6.19 2.27 4.42
N ALA A 59 6.76 2.22 3.22
CA ALA A 59 7.61 3.27 2.68
C ALA A 59 6.84 4.10 1.64
N ILE A 60 7.00 5.42 1.68
CA ILE A 60 6.39 6.36 0.73
C ILE A 60 7.50 7.14 0.04
N ARG A 61 7.52 7.13 -1.30
CA ARG A 61 8.60 7.72 -2.09
C ARG A 61 8.03 8.59 -3.19
N PRO A 62 8.41 9.88 -3.27
CA PRO A 62 8.20 10.66 -4.49
C PRO A 62 8.85 9.98 -5.69
N LEU A 63 8.20 10.08 -6.84
CA LEU A 63 8.70 9.57 -8.12
C LEU A 63 8.80 10.70 -9.12
N GLU A 64 9.78 10.59 -10.01
CA GLU A 64 9.91 11.44 -11.18
C GLU A 64 10.10 10.55 -12.42
N ARG A 65 9.31 10.79 -13.46
CA ARG A 65 9.43 10.14 -14.78
C ARG A 65 9.42 11.22 -15.85
N GLY A 66 10.61 11.70 -16.20
CA GLY A 66 10.76 12.86 -17.08
C GLY A 66 10.14 14.10 -16.44
N LYS A 67 9.08 14.65 -17.03
CA LYS A 67 8.33 15.79 -16.46
C LYS A 67 7.18 15.37 -15.54
N GLN A 68 6.90 14.07 -15.43
CA GLN A 68 5.79 13.57 -14.64
C GLN A 68 6.22 13.33 -13.20
N VAL A 69 5.43 13.81 -12.25
CA VAL A 69 5.60 13.59 -10.81
C VAL A 69 4.66 12.47 -10.37
N GLY A 70 5.13 11.62 -9.47
CA GLY A 70 4.35 10.52 -8.92
C GLY A 70 4.70 10.22 -7.47
N LEU A 71 4.06 9.19 -6.94
CA LEU A 71 4.26 8.68 -5.59
C LEU A 71 4.21 7.16 -5.63
N ALA A 72 5.26 6.51 -5.12
CA ALA A 72 5.28 5.09 -4.82
C ALA A 72 4.94 4.86 -3.34
N VAL A 73 4.17 3.81 -3.09
CA VAL A 73 3.99 3.22 -1.76
C VAL A 73 4.49 1.79 -1.84
N VAL A 74 5.39 1.42 -0.93
CA VAL A 74 5.88 0.05 -0.79
C VAL A 74 5.45 -0.47 0.58
N ALA A 75 4.67 -1.55 0.58
CA ALA A 75 4.26 -2.26 1.77
C ALA A 75 5.04 -3.56 1.86
N ARG A 76 5.70 -3.81 2.99
CA ARG A 76 6.55 -4.98 3.17
C ARG A 76 6.31 -5.64 4.52
N ASP A 77 6.23 -6.96 4.52
CA ASP A 77 6.19 -7.78 5.73
C ASP A 77 7.09 -9.01 5.60
N SER A 78 7.30 -9.69 6.72
CA SER A 78 8.01 -10.99 6.80
C SER A 78 7.10 -12.09 7.33
N GLY A 79 5.80 -12.00 7.01
CA GLY A 79 4.80 -12.96 7.42
C GLY A 79 4.84 -14.27 6.61
N PRO A 80 3.75 -15.05 6.63
CA PRO A 80 3.67 -16.33 5.95
C PRO A 80 3.67 -16.21 4.41
N GLY A 81 3.48 -15.00 3.86
CA GLY A 81 3.30 -14.78 2.43
C GLY A 81 1.94 -15.28 1.92
N ILE A 82 1.74 -15.20 0.60
CA ILE A 82 0.53 -15.63 -0.09
C ILE A 82 0.86 -16.84 -0.96
N ALA A 83 0.26 -17.98 -0.65
CA ALA A 83 0.50 -19.23 -1.39
C ALA A 83 0.00 -19.18 -2.84
N ASP A 84 -1.13 -18.49 -3.08
CA ASP A 84 -1.70 -18.27 -4.40
C ASP A 84 -2.00 -16.78 -4.60
N PRO A 85 -1.04 -16.02 -5.18
CA PRO A 85 -1.20 -14.59 -5.43
C PRO A 85 -2.36 -14.27 -6.39
N ALA A 86 -2.68 -15.17 -7.33
CA ALA A 86 -3.77 -14.95 -8.28
C ALA A 86 -5.11 -14.92 -7.55
N ARG A 87 -5.33 -15.85 -6.63
CA ARG A 87 -6.54 -15.87 -5.78
C ARG A 87 -6.65 -14.68 -4.86
N ALA A 88 -5.55 -14.18 -4.30
CA ALA A 88 -5.55 -12.97 -3.47
C ALA A 88 -5.93 -11.69 -4.25
N MET A 89 -5.91 -11.75 -5.58
CA MET A 89 -6.31 -10.67 -6.48
C MET A 89 -7.75 -10.82 -7.01
N GLU A 90 -8.48 -11.87 -6.63
CA GLU A 90 -9.88 -12.06 -6.99
C GLU A 90 -10.81 -11.17 -6.14
N ASP A 91 -11.79 -10.53 -6.78
CA ASP A 91 -12.79 -9.75 -6.08
C ASP A 91 -13.63 -10.64 -5.16
N GLY A 92 -13.89 -10.17 -3.93
CA GLY A 92 -14.63 -10.93 -2.92
C GLY A 92 -13.80 -11.98 -2.18
N TYR A 93 -12.54 -12.20 -2.56
CA TYR A 93 -11.62 -13.02 -1.78
C TYR A 93 -11.15 -12.24 -0.54
N SER A 94 -11.89 -12.38 0.56
CA SER A 94 -11.50 -11.88 1.88
C SER A 94 -11.48 -13.03 2.88
N THR A 95 -10.28 -13.45 3.26
CA THR A 95 -10.07 -14.44 4.33
C THR A 95 -10.26 -13.85 5.74
N SER A 96 -10.42 -12.53 5.86
CA SER A 96 -10.47 -11.82 7.15
C SER A 96 -11.88 -11.45 7.63
N GLY A 97 -12.92 -11.64 6.81
CA GLY A 97 -14.31 -11.32 7.16
C GLY A 97 -14.61 -9.83 7.37
N ARG A 98 -13.64 -8.93 7.13
CA ARG A 98 -13.80 -7.48 7.27
C ARG A 98 -14.19 -6.81 5.95
N LEU A 99 -15.00 -5.75 6.04
CA LEU A 99 -15.31 -4.80 4.97
C LEU A 99 -14.08 -3.94 4.67
N GLY A 100 -13.29 -4.37 3.70
CA GLY A 100 -12.15 -3.65 3.13
C GLY A 100 -12.14 -3.81 1.61
N LEU A 101 -11.42 -2.92 0.94
CA LEU A 101 -11.23 -2.97 -0.51
C LEU A 101 -10.28 -4.11 -0.94
N GLY A 102 -9.40 -4.53 -0.03
CA GLY A 102 -8.40 -5.57 -0.27
C GLY A 102 -7.39 -5.18 -1.36
N LEU A 103 -6.52 -6.13 -1.71
CA LEU A 103 -5.55 -5.95 -2.80
C LEU A 103 -6.20 -5.61 -4.16
N PRO A 104 -7.36 -6.22 -4.55
CA PRO A 104 -8.03 -5.85 -5.79
C PRO A 104 -8.47 -4.39 -5.81
N GLY A 105 -9.00 -3.87 -4.70
CA GLY A 105 -9.38 -2.47 -4.61
C GLY A 105 -8.17 -1.54 -4.61
N VAL A 106 -7.06 -1.90 -3.95
CA VAL A 106 -5.80 -1.15 -4.06
C VAL A 106 -5.34 -1.02 -5.52
N ARG A 107 -5.37 -2.13 -6.28
CA ARG A 107 -5.03 -2.12 -7.70
C ARG A 107 -5.93 -1.21 -8.54
N ARG A 108 -7.20 -1.05 -8.19
CA ARG A 108 -8.13 -0.13 -8.88
C ARG A 108 -7.89 1.35 -8.57
N LEU A 109 -7.38 1.67 -7.38
CA LEU A 109 -7.15 3.05 -6.95
C LEU A 109 -5.85 3.63 -7.52
N MET A 110 -4.87 2.76 -7.78
CA MET A 110 -3.51 3.12 -8.18
C MET A 110 -3.30 2.90 -9.69
N ASP A 111 -2.26 3.51 -10.25
CA ASP A 111 -1.99 3.42 -11.70
C ASP A 111 -1.09 2.22 -12.03
N GLU A 112 -0.20 1.86 -11.10
CA GLU A 112 0.65 0.67 -11.18
C GLU A 112 0.53 -0.15 -9.90
N PHE A 113 0.57 -1.47 -10.03
CA PHE A 113 0.49 -2.43 -8.94
C PHE A 113 1.41 -3.62 -9.22
N GLU A 114 2.24 -3.96 -8.25
CA GLU A 114 3.16 -5.08 -8.29
C GLU A 114 3.16 -5.78 -6.93
N ILE A 115 3.15 -7.12 -6.95
CA ILE A 115 3.20 -7.95 -5.75
C ILE A 115 4.27 -9.03 -5.89
N HIS A 116 5.12 -9.11 -4.88
CA HIS A 116 6.14 -10.15 -4.72
C HIS A 116 5.85 -10.88 -3.41
N THR A 117 5.60 -12.18 -3.48
CA THR A 117 5.31 -12.98 -2.30
C THR A 117 5.61 -14.44 -2.56
N ALA A 118 6.05 -15.13 -1.51
CA ALA A 118 6.27 -16.56 -1.52
C ALA A 118 5.96 -17.11 -0.13
N ALA A 119 5.51 -18.38 -0.08
CA ALA A 119 5.23 -19.06 1.17
C ALA A 119 6.47 -19.03 2.09
N GLY A 120 6.29 -18.49 3.30
CA GLY A 120 7.33 -18.35 4.32
C GLY A 120 8.33 -17.21 4.10
N GLN A 121 8.15 -16.36 3.08
CA GLN A 121 9.08 -15.25 2.77
C GLN A 121 8.45 -13.85 2.94
N GLY A 122 7.20 -13.78 3.37
CA GLY A 122 6.44 -12.54 3.48
C GLY A 122 5.87 -12.03 2.16
N THR A 123 5.43 -10.78 2.18
CA THR A 123 4.82 -10.11 1.03
C THR A 123 5.43 -8.71 0.86
N THR A 124 5.68 -8.32 -0.38
CA THR A 124 6.01 -6.95 -0.77
C THR A 124 5.04 -6.50 -1.84
N VAL A 125 4.28 -5.43 -1.59
CA VAL A 125 3.39 -4.81 -2.56
C VAL A 125 3.92 -3.42 -2.87
N THR A 126 4.15 -3.14 -4.16
CA THR A 126 4.51 -1.80 -4.64
C THR A 126 3.38 -1.25 -5.49
N VAL A 127 2.93 -0.05 -5.15
CA VAL A 127 1.92 0.67 -5.93
C VAL A 127 2.39 2.07 -6.27
N LYS A 128 2.00 2.57 -7.44
CA LYS A 128 2.36 3.93 -7.88
C LYS A 128 1.13 4.70 -8.33
N LYS A 129 1.13 6.00 -8.03
CA LYS A 129 0.19 6.98 -8.56
C LYS A 129 0.97 8.08 -9.26
N TRP A 130 0.45 8.57 -10.37
CA TRP A 130 1.02 9.66 -11.13
C TRP A 130 0.06 10.84 -11.18
N ILE A 131 0.62 12.05 -11.21
CA ILE A 131 -0.17 13.23 -11.55
C ILE A 131 -0.49 13.13 -13.06
N PRO A 132 -1.76 13.28 -13.47
CA PRO A 132 -2.17 13.24 -14.87
C PRO A 132 -1.44 14.24 -15.76
#